data_AF-A0A0P7AHA9-F1
#
_entry.id   AF-A0A0P7AHA9-F1
#
_cell.length_a   1.000
_cell.length_b   1.000
_cell.length_c   1.000
_cell.angle_alpha   90.00
_cell.angle_beta   90.00
_cell.angle_gamma   90.00
#
_symmetry.space_group_name_H-M   'P 1'
#
loop_
_entity.id
_entity.type
_entity.pdbx_description
1 polymer ?
#
loop_
_entity_poly.entity_id
_entity_poly.type
_entity_poly.pdbx_seq_one_letter_code
_entity_poly.pdbx_strand_id
1 'polypeptide(L)'
;MENKTGKPALPAGRYFKYAIGEIILVVIGILIALQINNWNDQRKLKQQEQTYYCKISEDLKTDLENIDRALASLKERKKTAKRFLINLLKIQKDKTILLQNYLGAIRAYDYIPTKAAIVDITSSGKLENLKNSALKNEILNHYSQQDYALKIIDKNDEPLFSANI
;
A
#
# COMPACT_ATOMS: atom_id res chain seq x y z
N MET A 1 -27.41 76.58 -36.42
CA MET A 1 -27.43 75.12 -36.20
C MET A 1 -26.73 74.85 -34.87
N GLU A 2 -27.51 74.53 -33.84
CA GLU A 2 -27.06 74.40 -32.45
C GLU A 2 -26.26 73.11 -32.26
N ASN A 3 -25.01 73.24 -31.83
CA ASN A 3 -24.12 72.12 -31.52
C ASN A 3 -24.40 71.66 -30.08
N LYS A 4 -25.11 70.54 -29.92
CA LYS A 4 -25.42 69.96 -28.60
C LYS A 4 -24.17 69.24 -28.07
N THR A 5 -23.42 69.92 -27.22
CA THR A 5 -22.34 69.32 -26.43
C THR A 5 -22.92 68.37 -25.37
N GLY A 6 -22.58 67.09 -25.49
CA GLY A 6 -22.93 66.07 -24.50
C GLY A 6 -22.35 66.45 -23.13
N LYS A 7 -23.19 66.45 -22.10
CA LYS A 7 -22.80 66.77 -20.71
C LYS A 7 -21.57 65.94 -20.29
N PRO A 8 -20.50 66.55 -19.75
CA PRO A 8 -19.35 65.79 -19.26
C PRO A 8 -19.80 64.93 -18.07
N ALA A 9 -19.58 63.61 -18.17
CA ALA A 9 -19.79 62.72 -17.03
C ALA A 9 -18.96 63.20 -15.83
N LEU A 10 -19.60 63.32 -14.66
CA LEU A 10 -18.97 63.76 -13.41
C LEU A 10 -17.66 62.99 -13.16
N PRO A 11 -16.57 63.66 -12.74
CA PRO A 11 -15.22 63.08 -12.63
C PRO A 11 -15.19 61.77 -11.82
N ALA A 12 -16.04 61.65 -10.79
CA ALA A 12 -16.19 60.45 -9.97
C ALA A 12 -16.51 59.16 -10.75
N GLY A 13 -17.29 59.25 -11.83
CA GLY A 13 -17.67 58.08 -12.64
C GLY A 13 -16.51 57.50 -13.48
N ARG A 14 -15.48 58.31 -13.77
CA ARG A 14 -14.26 57.84 -14.43
C ARG A 14 -13.39 57.07 -13.44
N TYR A 15 -13.11 57.65 -12.27
CA TYR A 15 -12.31 57.00 -11.21
C TYR A 15 -12.92 55.68 -10.74
N PHE A 16 -14.25 55.58 -10.66
CA PHE A 16 -14.94 54.34 -10.28
C PHE A 16 -14.72 53.19 -11.28
N LYS A 17 -14.73 53.47 -12.59
CA LYS A 17 -14.45 52.45 -13.63
C LYS A 17 -13.00 51.98 -13.59
N TYR A 18 -12.06 52.90 -13.34
CA TYR A 18 -10.65 52.55 -13.20
C TYR A 18 -10.40 51.69 -11.95
N ALA A 19 -10.98 52.05 -10.81
CA ALA A 19 -10.87 51.28 -9.57
C ALA A 19 -11.46 49.86 -9.70
N ILE A 20 -12.60 49.71 -10.38
CA ILE A 20 -13.17 48.38 -10.66
C ILE A 20 -12.23 47.57 -11.57
N GLY A 21 -11.66 48.19 -12.60
CA GLY A 21 -10.70 47.52 -13.49
C GLY A 21 -9.46 47.01 -12.74
N GLU A 22 -8.94 47.80 -11.81
CA GLU A 22 -7.80 47.43 -10.96
C GLU A 22 -8.14 46.27 -10.02
N ILE A 23 -9.30 46.30 -9.37
CA ILE A 23 -9.76 45.18 -8.52
C ILE A 23 -9.90 43.89 -9.35
N ILE A 24 -10.48 43.97 -10.55
CA ILE A 24 -10.62 42.80 -11.43
C ILE A 24 -9.25 42.26 -11.83
N LEU A 25 -8.29 43.12 -12.18
CA LEU A 25 -6.92 42.74 -12.50
C LEU A 25 -6.21 42.05 -11.34
N VAL A 26 -6.36 42.59 -10.12
CA VAL A 26 -5.81 42.00 -8.89
C VAL A 26 -6.44 40.63 -8.63
N VAL A 27 -7.77 40.51 -8.74
CA VAL A 27 -8.48 39.24 -8.55
C VAL A 27 -8.02 38.20 -9.57
N ILE A 28 -7.88 38.56 -10.84
CA ILE A 28 -7.35 37.65 -11.88
C ILE A 28 -5.92 37.20 -11.52
N GLY A 29 -5.08 38.13 -11.07
CA GLY A 29 -3.71 37.80 -10.62
C GLY A 29 -3.69 36.78 -9.48
N ILE A 30 -4.53 36.97 -8.46
CA ILE A 30 -4.66 36.05 -7.32
C ILE A 30 -5.19 34.69 -7.78
N LEU A 31 -6.23 34.66 -8.64
CA LEU A 31 -6.80 33.42 -9.13
C LEU A 31 -5.80 32.61 -9.96
N ILE A 32 -5.01 33.26 -10.82
CA ILE A 32 -3.95 32.59 -11.59
C ILE A 32 -2.88 32.03 -10.64
N ALA A 33 -2.44 32.81 -9.64
CA ALA A 33 -1.46 32.35 -8.66
C ALA A 33 -1.97 31.12 -7.88
N LEU A 34 -3.23 31.15 -7.41
CA LEU A 34 -3.88 30.01 -6.76
C LEU A 34 -3.99 28.81 -7.69
N GLN A 35 -4.33 29.02 -8.97
CA GLN A 35 -4.47 27.94 -9.94
C GLN A 35 -3.14 27.24 -10.21
N ILE A 36 -2.05 27.99 -10.31
CA ILE A 36 -0.69 27.44 -10.47
C ILE A 36 -0.30 26.61 -9.24
N ASN A 37 -0.60 27.11 -8.04
CA ASN A 37 -0.31 26.37 -6.80
C ASN A 37 -1.11 25.06 -6.72
N ASN A 38 -2.42 25.12 -6.97
CA ASN A 38 -3.29 23.95 -6.99
C ASN A 38 -2.85 22.91 -8.03
N TRP A 39 -2.41 23.35 -9.21
CA TRP A 39 -1.89 22.45 -10.24
C TRP A 39 -0.60 21.75 -9.81
N ASN A 40 0.33 22.48 -9.18
CA ASN A 40 1.56 21.91 -8.63
C ASN A 40 1.27 20.89 -7.53
N ASP A 41 0.31 21.16 -6.65
CA ASP A 41 -0.08 20.23 -5.59
C ASP A 41 -0.75 18.97 -6.15
N GLN A 42 -1.65 19.10 -7.13
CA GLN A 42 -2.23 17.94 -7.83
C GLN A 42 -1.16 17.09 -8.54
N ARG A 43 -0.13 17.71 -9.12
CA ARG A 43 1.00 17.00 -9.71
C ARG A 43 1.78 16.20 -8.67
N LYS A 44 2.07 16.79 -7.51
CA LYS A 44 2.76 16.11 -6.40
C LYS A 44 1.95 14.93 -5.87
N LEU A 45 0.64 15.10 -5.69
CA LEU A 45 -0.25 14.02 -5.25
C LEU A 45 -0.26 12.85 -6.25
N LYS A 46 -0.34 13.13 -7.56
CA LYS A 46 -0.27 12.10 -8.61
C LYS A 46 1.07 11.36 -8.60
N GLN A 47 2.18 12.06 -8.35
CA GLN A 47 3.50 11.43 -8.25
C GLN A 47 3.60 10.52 -7.01
N GLN A 48 3.05 10.96 -5.88
CA GLN A 48 2.96 10.14 -4.66
C GLN A 48 2.11 8.88 -4.88
N GLU A 49 0.94 9.02 -5.51
CA GLU A 49 0.06 7.89 -5.87
C GLU A 49 0.82 6.84 -6.69
N GLN A 50 1.53 7.24 -7.75
CA GLN A 50 2.34 6.33 -8.56
C GLN A 50 3.47 5.66 -7.77
N THR A 51 4.11 6.41 -6.86
CA THR A 51 5.17 5.89 -5.99
C THR A 51 4.62 4.78 -5.09
N TYR A 52 3.44 4.98 -4.49
CA TYR A 52 2.82 3.97 -3.66
C TYR A 52 2.39 2.73 -4.45
N TYR A 53 1.84 2.89 -5.66
CA TYR A 53 1.54 1.74 -6.50
C TYR A 53 2.79 0.92 -6.86
N CYS A 54 3.92 1.58 -7.13
CA CYS A 54 5.19 0.89 -7.37
C CYS A 54 5.65 0.09 -6.14
N LYS A 55 5.66 0.74 -4.97
CA LYS A 55 6.05 0.09 -3.71
C LYS A 55 5.15 -1.09 -3.35
N ILE A 56 3.83 -0.93 -3.47
CA ILE A 56 2.88 -2.03 -3.23
C ILE A 56 3.13 -3.16 -4.22
N SER A 57 3.38 -2.85 -5.50
CA SER A 57 3.71 -3.89 -6.47
C SER A 57 5.02 -4.62 -6.16
N GLU A 58 6.04 -3.94 -5.62
CA GLU A 58 7.30 -4.55 -5.20
C GLU A 58 7.11 -5.43 -3.95
N ASP A 59 6.35 -4.96 -2.97
CA ASP A 59 5.97 -5.74 -1.79
C ASP A 59 5.25 -7.04 -2.20
N LEU A 60 4.28 -6.96 -3.12
CA LEU A 60 3.54 -8.12 -3.61
C LEU A 60 4.40 -9.11 -4.41
N LYS A 61 5.39 -8.63 -5.17
CA LYS A 61 6.34 -9.50 -5.86
C LYS A 61 7.22 -10.25 -4.86
N THR A 62 7.71 -9.54 -3.85
CA THR A 62 8.50 -10.13 -2.76
C THR A 62 7.68 -11.17 -2.00
N ASP A 63 6.39 -10.89 -1.77
CA ASP A 63 5.49 -11.84 -1.13
C ASP A 63 5.29 -13.12 -1.93
N LEU A 64 5.20 -13.02 -3.26
CA LEU A 64 5.12 -14.19 -4.13
C LEU A 64 6.38 -15.07 -3.98
N GLU A 65 7.57 -14.46 -3.97
CA GLU A 65 8.83 -15.19 -3.73
C GLU A 65 8.91 -15.81 -2.32
N ASN A 66 8.38 -15.11 -1.30
CA ASN A 66 8.32 -15.63 0.07
C ASN A 66 7.36 -16.84 0.16
N ILE A 67 6.22 -16.76 -0.52
CA ILE A 67 5.24 -17.86 -0.61
C ILE A 67 5.87 -19.07 -1.30
N ASP A 68 6.56 -18.88 -2.43
CA ASP A 68 7.22 -19.97 -3.15
C ASP A 68 8.28 -20.67 -2.29
N ARG A 69 9.06 -19.91 -1.52
CA ARG A 69 10.03 -20.46 -0.56
C ARG A 69 9.34 -21.24 0.56
N ALA A 70 8.27 -20.72 1.12
CA ALA A 70 7.48 -21.40 2.16
C ALA A 70 6.87 -22.70 1.62
N LEU A 71 6.29 -22.68 0.42
CA LEU A 71 5.72 -23.86 -0.23
C LEU A 71 6.78 -24.94 -0.50
N ALA A 72 7.96 -24.55 -0.99
CA ALA A 72 9.07 -25.47 -1.20
C ALA A 72 9.53 -26.11 0.12
N SER A 73 9.62 -25.31 1.19
CA SER A 73 9.96 -25.80 2.52
C SER A 73 8.92 -26.77 3.07
N LEU A 74 7.62 -26.44 2.96
CA LEU A 74 6.52 -27.30 3.39
C LEU A 74 6.51 -28.65 2.64
N LYS A 75 6.84 -28.63 1.34
CA LYS A 75 6.94 -29.86 0.54
C LYS A 75 8.07 -30.76 1.03
N GLU A 76 9.24 -30.21 1.34
CA GLU A 76 10.35 -30.99 1.90
C GLU A 76 10.01 -31.49 3.31
N ARG A 77 9.39 -30.64 4.15
CA ARG A 77 8.91 -30.98 5.49
C ARG A 77 7.95 -32.16 5.47
N LYS A 78 6.98 -32.17 4.55
CA LYS A 78 6.04 -33.30 4.38
C LYS A 78 6.78 -34.58 4.00
N LYS A 79 7.79 -34.49 3.13
CA LYS A 79 8.59 -35.62 2.67
C LYS A 79 9.48 -36.19 3.77
N THR A 80 10.15 -35.35 4.55
CA THR A 80 10.97 -35.75 5.70
C THR A 80 10.12 -36.30 6.84
N ALA A 81 8.95 -35.70 7.13
CA ALA A 81 7.99 -36.23 8.10
C ALA A 81 7.53 -37.65 7.74
N LYS A 82 7.18 -37.88 6.47
CA LYS A 82 6.82 -39.23 5.99
C LYS A 82 7.99 -40.21 6.15
N ARG A 83 9.22 -39.80 5.81
CA ARG A 83 10.42 -40.63 6.00
C ARG A 83 10.67 -40.93 7.48
N PHE A 84 10.49 -39.95 8.35
CA PHE A 84 10.62 -40.11 9.79
C PHE A 84 9.67 -41.19 10.32
N LEU A 85 8.36 -41.08 10.00
CA LEU A 85 7.36 -42.06 10.43
C LEU A 85 7.67 -43.49 9.94
N ILE A 86 8.06 -43.65 8.67
CA ILE A 86 8.42 -44.96 8.11
C ILE A 86 9.64 -45.55 8.81
N ASN A 87 10.64 -44.72 9.11
CA ASN A 87 11.88 -45.19 9.74
C ASN A 87 11.70 -45.46 11.23
N LEU A 88 10.79 -44.76 11.90
CA LEU A 88 10.47 -44.96 13.31
C LEU A 88 9.86 -46.35 13.59
N LEU A 89 9.13 -46.90 12.62
CA LEU A 89 8.51 -48.23 12.72
C LEU A 89 9.50 -49.39 12.49
N LYS A 90 10.76 -49.11 12.17
CA LYS A 90 11.79 -50.11 11.86
C LYS A 90 12.91 -50.06 12.89
N ILE A 91 13.53 -51.20 13.18
CA ILE A 91 14.79 -51.21 13.94
C ILE A 91 15.89 -50.60 13.06
N GLN A 92 16.33 -49.40 13.42
CA GLN A 92 17.43 -48.72 12.73
C GLN A 92 18.76 -49.09 13.39
N LYS A 93 19.70 -49.63 12.58
CA LYS A 93 21.08 -49.86 13.03
C LYS A 93 21.78 -48.55 13.37
N ASP A 94 21.55 -47.52 12.55
CA ASP A 94 22.02 -46.15 12.77
C ASP A 94 20.86 -45.24 13.16
N LYS A 95 20.86 -44.77 14.41
CA LYS A 95 19.81 -43.90 14.94
C LYS A 95 19.89 -42.45 14.42
N THR A 96 21.02 -42.04 13.83
CA THR A 96 21.16 -40.66 13.30
C THR A 96 20.17 -40.36 12.17
N ILE A 97 19.73 -41.39 11.44
CA ILE A 97 18.69 -41.29 10.40
C ILE A 97 17.38 -40.79 11.00
N LEU A 98 17.02 -41.19 12.22
CA LEU A 98 15.81 -40.72 12.88
C LEU A 98 15.92 -39.23 13.22
N LEU A 99 17.08 -38.81 13.77
CA LEU A 99 17.33 -37.42 14.10
C LEU A 99 17.31 -36.51 12.86
N GLN A 100 17.96 -36.90 11.76
CA GLN A 100 17.98 -36.11 10.53
C GLN A 100 16.57 -35.97 9.92
N ASN A 101 15.81 -37.06 9.87
CA ASN A 101 14.43 -37.01 9.36
C ASN A 101 13.52 -36.19 10.27
N TYR A 102 13.68 -36.28 11.60
CA TYR A 102 12.95 -35.45 12.55
C TYR A 102 13.28 -33.96 12.37
N LEU A 103 14.57 -33.59 12.34
CA LEU A 103 14.98 -32.21 12.11
C LEU A 103 14.45 -31.65 10.80
N GLY A 104 14.46 -32.45 9.73
CA GLY A 104 13.85 -32.07 8.46
C GLY A 104 12.33 -31.99 8.50
N ALA A 105 11.66 -32.68 9.42
CA ALA A 105 10.20 -32.69 9.57
C ALA A 105 9.67 -31.53 10.44
N ILE A 106 10.53 -30.91 11.25
CA ILE A 106 10.17 -29.79 12.11
C ILE A 106 10.67 -28.44 11.58
N ARG A 107 11.77 -28.41 10.81
CA ARG A 107 12.26 -27.16 10.21
C ARG A 107 11.35 -26.74 9.07
N ALA A 108 10.81 -25.53 9.18
CA ALA A 108 10.04 -24.87 8.15
C ALA A 108 10.60 -23.47 7.90
N TYR A 109 10.40 -22.98 6.68
CA TYR A 109 10.52 -21.57 6.36
C TYR A 109 9.13 -20.95 6.49
N ASP A 110 8.98 -20.05 7.44
CA ASP A 110 7.71 -19.35 7.66
C ASP A 110 7.54 -18.25 6.63
N TYR A 111 6.33 -18.15 6.10
CA TYR A 111 5.96 -17.04 5.24
C TYR A 111 5.82 -15.76 6.07
N ILE A 112 6.62 -14.76 5.76
CA ILE A 112 6.53 -13.43 6.36
C ILE A 112 6.09 -12.45 5.26
N PRO A 113 4.93 -11.79 5.42
CA PRO A 113 4.44 -10.84 4.43
C PRO A 113 5.21 -9.51 4.46
N THR A 114 5.30 -8.89 3.31
CA THR A 114 5.91 -7.58 3.08
C THR A 114 4.80 -6.54 3.12
N LYS A 115 4.76 -5.77 4.20
CA LYS A 115 3.69 -4.80 4.48
C LYS A 115 4.16 -3.36 4.58
N ALA A 116 5.41 -3.07 4.20
CA ALA A 116 6.01 -1.76 4.40
C ALA A 116 5.19 -0.66 3.70
N ALA A 117 4.80 -0.88 2.44
CA ALA A 117 4.07 0.11 1.66
C ALA A 117 2.64 0.34 2.17
N ILE A 118 1.92 -0.74 2.49
CA ILE A 118 0.53 -0.63 2.97
C ILE A 118 0.47 -0.03 4.38
N VAL A 119 1.40 -0.36 5.26
CA VAL A 119 1.47 0.22 6.61
C VAL A 119 1.85 1.70 6.52
N ASP A 120 2.79 2.07 5.66
CA ASP A 120 3.18 3.48 5.48
C ASP A 120 2.01 4.32 4.93
N ILE A 121 1.32 3.86 3.88
CA ILE A 121 0.25 4.65 3.25
C ILE A 121 -0.99 4.80 4.15
N THR A 122 -1.31 3.77 4.94
CA THR A 122 -2.45 3.78 5.88
C THR A 122 -2.12 4.62 7.12
N SER A 123 -0.94 4.44 7.72
CA SER A 123 -0.55 5.17 8.93
C SER A 123 -0.27 6.65 8.69
N SER A 124 0.18 7.03 7.49
CA SER A 124 0.43 8.43 7.12
C SER A 124 -0.81 9.19 6.62
N GLY A 125 -1.99 8.55 6.58
CA GLY A 125 -3.23 9.15 6.09
C GLY A 125 -3.24 9.44 4.57
N LYS A 126 -2.24 8.98 3.83
CA LYS A 126 -2.10 9.24 2.39
C LYS A 126 -2.95 8.32 1.53
N LEU A 127 -3.60 7.32 2.12
CA LEU A 127 -4.48 6.39 1.42
C LEU A 127 -5.60 7.11 0.64
N GLU A 128 -6.08 8.26 1.14
CA GLU A 128 -7.10 9.07 0.47
C GLU A 128 -6.61 9.70 -0.85
N ASN A 129 -5.29 9.79 -1.05
CA ASN A 129 -4.71 10.33 -2.28
C ASN A 129 -4.76 9.34 -3.44
N LEU A 130 -5.07 8.05 -3.19
CA LEU A 130 -5.29 7.06 -4.23
C LEU A 130 -6.66 7.30 -4.88
N LYS A 131 -6.66 7.79 -6.12
CA LYS A 131 -7.88 8.26 -6.80
C LYS A 131 -8.73 7.11 -7.33
N ASN A 132 -8.10 5.98 -7.68
CA ASN A 132 -8.83 4.80 -8.13
C ASN A 132 -9.41 4.03 -6.93
N SER A 133 -10.63 4.37 -6.53
CA SER A 133 -11.33 3.73 -5.41
C SER A 133 -11.50 2.22 -5.57
N ALA A 134 -11.70 1.72 -6.80
CA ALA A 134 -11.83 0.29 -7.03
C ALA A 134 -10.51 -0.43 -6.73
N LEU A 135 -9.40 0.06 -7.29
CA LEU A 135 -8.07 -0.50 -7.02
C LEU A 135 -7.67 -0.35 -5.55
N LYS A 136 -7.98 0.80 -4.93
CA LYS A 136 -7.77 1.03 -3.50
C LYS A 136 -8.46 -0.06 -2.67
N ASN A 137 -9.71 -0.37 -2.97
CA ASN A 137 -10.47 -1.37 -2.24
C ASN A 137 -9.95 -2.79 -2.48
N GLU A 138 -9.55 -3.14 -3.70
CA GLU A 138 -8.91 -4.42 -4.00
C GLU A 138 -7.62 -4.63 -3.19
N ILE A 139 -6.76 -3.60 -3.12
CA ILE A 139 -5.53 -3.63 -2.33
C ILE A 139 -5.87 -3.84 -0.84
N LEU A 140 -6.81 -3.07 -0.28
CA LEU A 140 -7.19 -3.20 1.13
C LEU A 140 -7.79 -4.57 1.44
N ASN A 141 -8.64 -5.08 0.56
CA ASN A 141 -9.22 -6.42 0.71
C ASN A 141 -8.13 -7.49 0.68
N HIS A 142 -7.17 -7.41 -0.25
CA HIS A 142 -6.04 -8.34 -0.30
C HIS A 142 -5.30 -8.43 1.04
N TYR A 143 -4.91 -7.29 1.63
CA TYR A 143 -4.20 -7.29 2.91
C TYR A 143 -5.07 -7.77 4.08
N SER A 144 -6.38 -7.50 4.05
CA SER A 144 -7.31 -8.04 5.05
C SER A 144 -7.43 -9.57 4.96
N GLN A 145 -7.50 -10.13 3.75
CA GLN A 145 -7.51 -11.58 3.54
C GLN A 145 -6.17 -12.21 3.94
N GLN A 146 -5.05 -11.54 3.65
CA GLN A 146 -3.72 -11.98 4.07
C GLN A 146 -3.60 -12.03 5.60
N ASP A 147 -4.07 -11.00 6.31
CA ASP A 147 -4.11 -10.99 7.79
C ASP A 147 -4.97 -12.12 8.35
N TYR A 148 -6.13 -12.37 7.73
CA TYR A 148 -7.02 -13.45 8.14
C TYR A 148 -6.36 -14.83 7.96
N ALA A 149 -5.70 -15.05 6.83
CA ALA A 149 -4.99 -16.29 6.55
C ALA A 149 -3.84 -16.53 7.55
N LEU A 150 -3.06 -15.50 7.87
CA LEU A 150 -1.96 -15.60 8.85
C LEU A 150 -2.49 -15.93 10.25
N LYS A 151 -3.58 -15.29 10.69
CA LYS A 151 -4.22 -15.64 11.97
C LYS A 151 -4.67 -17.10 12.05
N ILE A 152 -5.14 -17.67 10.94
CA ILE A 152 -5.49 -19.10 10.89
C ILE A 152 -4.24 -19.96 11.05
N ILE A 153 -3.14 -19.60 10.39
CA ILE A 153 -1.86 -20.31 10.49
C ILE A 153 -1.36 -20.26 11.94
N ASP A 154 -1.28 -19.08 12.54
CA ASP A 154 -0.81 -18.89 13.92
C ASP A 154 -1.65 -19.72 14.92
N LYS A 155 -2.98 -19.69 14.77
CA LYS A 155 -3.89 -20.47 15.62
C LYS A 155 -3.75 -21.97 15.44
N ASN A 156 -3.41 -22.44 14.23
CA ASN A 156 -3.20 -23.86 13.99
C ASN A 156 -1.85 -24.34 14.55
N ASP A 157 -0.88 -23.44 14.69
CA ASP A 157 0.44 -23.76 15.26
C ASP A 157 0.42 -23.71 16.80
N GLU A 158 -0.44 -22.91 17.43
CA GLU A 158 -0.55 -22.75 18.89
C GLU A 158 -0.66 -24.09 19.69
N PRO A 159 -1.52 -25.06 19.31
CA PRO A 159 -1.68 -26.32 20.04
C PRO A 159 -0.46 -27.24 19.99
N LEU A 160 0.45 -27.05 19.01
CA LEU A 160 1.66 -27.87 18.87
C LEU A 160 2.72 -27.52 19.91
N PHE A 161 2.68 -26.30 20.48
CA PHE A 161 3.67 -25.80 21.44
C PHE A 161 3.10 -25.59 22.86
N SER A 162 1.78 -25.55 23.02
CA SER A 162 1.12 -25.47 24.34
C SER A 162 0.93 -26.82 25.03
N ALA A 163 1.29 -27.93 24.37
CA ALA A 163 1.33 -29.24 25.00
C ALA A 163 2.54 -29.28 25.96
N ASN A 164 2.30 -28.85 27.21
CA ASN A 164 3.21 -29.09 28.33
C ASN A 164 3.54 -30.59 28.38
N ILE A 165 4.81 -30.92 28.14
CA ILE A 165 5.44 -32.16 28.57
C ILE A 165 5.86 -31.98 30.03
#